data_AF-X0W4C4-F1
#
_entry.id   AF-X0W4C4-F1
#
_cell.length_a   1.000
_cell.length_b   1.000
_cell.length_c   1.000
_cell.angle_alpha   90.00
_cell.angle_beta   90.00
_cell.angle_gamma   90.00
#
_symmetry.space_group_name_H-M   'P 1'
#
loop_
_entity.id
_entity.type
_entity.pdbx_description
1 polymer ?
#
loop_
_entity_poly.entity_id
_entity_poly.type
_entity_poly.pdbx_seq_one_letter_code
_entity_poly.pdbx_strand_id
1 'polypeptide(L)'
;MWWGHRIPVWYCQDCGEIIVELEDPTICKKCGNHNLLQDPDVLDTWFSSALWPFSTLGWPEETEDLKCFYPTSVLVTGFDIIFFWVARMIMMGLKFRGEVPFNQVYINPLIRDAEGKIMSKSKGNVIDPLTIIEEYGSDALRITLTSLTIQGNFICLSEERIKGFRNFTNKIWNVSRFSIMNLTDFDIDKIEKEKLKMTLVDKWIISKLNETIKKSTEYLNEYKYGEAAKIIYEFTWNEFCDWYIEFSKPKLYQEK
;
A
#
# COMPACT_ATOMS: atom_id res chain seq x y z
N MET A 1 -19.17 -5.23 -25.75
CA MET A 1 -19.41 -5.34 -24.28
C MET A 1 -20.57 -4.41 -23.94
N TRP A 2 -21.36 -4.70 -22.90
CA TRP A 2 -22.46 -3.80 -22.48
C TRP A 2 -22.10 -2.88 -21.31
N TRP A 3 -20.92 -3.06 -20.72
CA TRP A 3 -20.44 -2.26 -19.61
C TRP A 3 -19.19 -1.49 -20.04
N GLY A 4 -19.21 -0.17 -19.86
CA GLY A 4 -18.13 0.74 -20.24
C GLY A 4 -18.65 2.12 -20.62
N HIS A 5 -17.73 3.07 -20.84
CA HIS A 5 -18.06 4.40 -21.33
C HIS A 5 -18.41 4.28 -22.81
N ARG A 6 -19.60 4.72 -23.23
CA ARG A 6 -19.97 4.73 -24.65
C ARG A 6 -19.04 5.64 -25.43
N ILE A 7 -18.67 5.21 -26.63
CA ILE A 7 -17.82 6.02 -27.49
C ILE A 7 -18.63 7.25 -27.95
N PRO A 8 -18.08 8.48 -27.84
CA PRO A 8 -18.77 9.70 -28.25
C PRO A 8 -18.68 9.89 -29.76
N VAL A 9 -19.17 8.91 -30.53
CA VAL A 9 -19.21 8.90 -31.98
C VAL A 9 -20.64 8.62 -32.43
N TRP A 10 -21.15 9.38 -33.39
CA TRP A 10 -22.47 9.21 -33.99
C TRP A 10 -22.33 9.09 -35.51
N TYR A 11 -23.19 8.26 -36.10
CA TYR A 11 -23.27 8.04 -37.54
C TYR A 11 -24.59 8.60 -38.06
N CYS A 12 -24.53 9.54 -38.99
CA CYS A 12 -25.71 9.99 -39.70
C CYS A 12 -26.20 8.89 -40.66
N GLN A 13 -27.40 8.39 -40.43
CA GLN A 13 -27.96 7.28 -41.20
C GLN A 13 -28.37 7.67 -42.63
N ASP A 14 -28.49 8.97 -42.92
CA ASP A 14 -28.93 9.44 -44.24
C ASP A 14 -27.76 9.77 -45.17
N CYS A 15 -26.65 10.30 -44.64
CA CYS A 15 -25.49 10.72 -45.44
C CYS A 15 -24.16 10.04 -45.07
N GLY A 16 -24.15 9.20 -44.03
CA GLY A 16 -22.98 8.44 -43.58
C GLY A 16 -21.91 9.25 -42.84
N GLU A 17 -22.18 10.51 -42.47
CA GLU A 17 -21.21 11.35 -41.75
C GLU A 17 -20.90 10.79 -40.35
N ILE A 18 -19.61 10.79 -39.99
CA ILE A 18 -19.13 10.45 -38.65
C ILE A 18 -19.00 11.73 -37.84
N ILE A 19 -19.70 11.80 -36.72
CA ILE A 19 -19.78 12.96 -35.84
C ILE A 19 -19.15 12.58 -34.50
N VAL A 20 -18.22 13.40 -33.99
CA VAL A 20 -17.53 13.16 -32.70
C VAL A 20 -17.71 14.38 -31.83
N GLU A 21 -18.55 14.30 -30.80
CA GLU A 21 -18.92 15.43 -29.93
C GLU A 21 -19.03 15.01 -28.46
N LEU A 22 -18.79 15.94 -27.54
CA LEU A 22 -18.92 15.68 -26.10
C LEU A 22 -20.38 15.62 -25.66
N GLU A 23 -21.22 16.44 -26.28
CA GLU A 23 -22.66 16.48 -26.06
C GLU A 23 -23.36 15.73 -27.21
N ASP A 24 -24.45 15.05 -26.89
CA ASP A 24 -25.21 14.27 -27.87
C ASP A 24 -25.74 15.20 -29.00
N PRO A 25 -25.25 15.04 -30.25
CA PRO A 25 -25.71 15.85 -31.36
C PRO A 25 -27.16 15.51 -31.71
N THR A 26 -27.97 16.52 -31.98
CA THR A 26 -29.37 16.34 -32.42
C THR A 26 -29.55 16.46 -33.93
N ILE A 27 -28.55 16.97 -34.64
CA ILE A 27 -28.61 17.24 -36.08
C ILE A 27 -27.25 16.97 -36.75
N CYS A 28 -27.27 16.38 -37.94
CA CYS A 28 -26.09 16.24 -38.76
C CYS A 28 -25.70 17.61 -39.34
N LYS A 29 -24.52 18.13 -38.98
CA LYS A 29 -24.00 19.41 -39.49
C LYS A 29 -23.75 19.43 -41.00
N LYS A 30 -23.72 18.26 -41.66
CA LYS A 30 -23.47 18.12 -43.11
C LYS A 30 -24.74 18.10 -43.95
N CYS A 31 -25.73 17.28 -43.61
CA CYS A 31 -26.97 17.15 -44.39
C CYS A 31 -28.20 17.80 -43.75
N GLY A 32 -28.11 18.25 -42.49
CA GLY A 32 -29.22 18.89 -41.77
C GLY A 32 -30.28 17.91 -41.24
N ASN A 33 -30.10 16.60 -41.40
CA ASN A 33 -31.07 15.62 -40.89
C ASN A 33 -30.82 15.24 -39.43
N HIS A 34 -31.85 14.67 -38.79
CA HIS A 34 -31.85 14.28 -37.38
C HIS A 34 -31.62 12.78 -37.14
N ASN A 35 -31.48 11.99 -38.21
CA ASN A 35 -31.34 10.54 -38.10
C ASN A 35 -29.89 10.16 -37.73
N LEU A 36 -29.57 10.30 -36.45
CA LEU A 36 -28.24 10.04 -35.88
C LEU A 36 -28.30 8.81 -34.99
N LEU A 37 -27.33 7.91 -35.16
CA LEU A 37 -27.16 6.74 -34.31
C LEU A 37 -25.79 6.78 -33.66
N GLN A 38 -25.75 6.81 -32.31
CA GLN A 38 -24.50 6.71 -31.58
C GLN A 38 -23.90 5.31 -31.76
N ASP A 39 -22.58 5.23 -31.86
CA ASP A 39 -21.82 4.00 -31.90
C ASP A 39 -22.24 3.07 -30.74
N PRO A 40 -22.62 1.82 -31.02
CA PRO A 40 -23.03 0.88 -29.97
C PRO A 40 -21.86 0.40 -29.11
N ASP A 41 -20.61 0.66 -29.52
CA ASP A 41 -19.42 0.22 -28.79
C ASP A 41 -19.12 1.09 -27.56
N VAL A 42 -18.33 0.49 -26.67
CA VAL A 42 -17.83 1.09 -25.43
C VAL A 42 -16.31 1.09 -25.42
N LEU A 43 -15.71 2.06 -24.74
CA LEU A 43 -14.28 2.15 -24.52
C LEU A 43 -13.78 0.97 -23.66
N ASP A 44 -12.56 0.52 -23.98
CA ASP A 44 -11.80 -0.46 -23.20
C ASP A 44 -11.66 0.03 -21.74
N THR A 45 -11.81 -0.85 -20.75
CA THR A 45 -11.61 -0.49 -19.33
C THR A 45 -10.19 0.02 -19.08
N TRP A 46 -9.20 -0.49 -19.81
CA TRP A 46 -7.83 0.01 -19.70
C TRP A 46 -7.65 1.40 -20.32
N PHE A 47 -8.58 1.89 -21.15
CA PHE A 47 -8.57 3.27 -21.62
C PHE A 47 -8.88 4.23 -20.47
N SER A 48 -9.96 4.01 -19.72
CA SER A 48 -10.31 4.87 -18.59
C SER A 48 -9.32 4.74 -17.42
N SER A 49 -8.88 3.51 -17.10
CA SER A 49 -7.88 3.29 -16.04
C SER A 49 -6.52 3.93 -16.35
N ALA A 50 -6.18 4.13 -17.62
CA ALA A 50 -4.95 4.81 -18.01
C ALA A 50 -4.97 6.31 -17.73
N LEU A 51 -6.15 6.92 -17.54
CA LEU A 51 -6.31 8.34 -17.21
C LEU A 51 -6.22 8.60 -15.69
N TRP A 52 -6.19 7.54 -14.87
CA TRP A 52 -6.25 7.59 -13.41
C TRP A 52 -5.33 8.63 -12.74
N PRO A 53 -4.05 8.80 -13.14
CA PRO A 53 -3.13 9.69 -12.42
C PRO A 53 -3.53 11.17 -12.41
N PHE A 54 -4.39 11.59 -13.33
CA PHE A 54 -4.82 12.98 -13.46
C PHE A 54 -6.34 13.13 -13.46
N SER A 55 -7.11 12.14 -13.94
CA SER A 55 -8.58 12.19 -13.90
C SER A 55 -9.13 12.22 -12.48
N THR A 56 -8.44 11.57 -11.54
CA THR A 56 -8.80 11.60 -10.11
C THR A 56 -8.54 12.94 -9.44
N LEU A 57 -7.72 13.78 -10.05
CA LEU A 57 -7.37 15.11 -9.57
C LEU A 57 -8.25 16.19 -10.23
N GLY A 58 -9.29 15.80 -10.98
CA GLY A 58 -10.22 16.74 -11.60
C GLY A 58 -9.89 17.13 -13.05
N TRP A 59 -8.90 16.49 -13.68
CA TRP A 59 -8.72 16.59 -15.13
C TRP A 59 -10.01 16.13 -15.85
N PRO A 60 -10.47 16.82 -16.92
CA PRO A 60 -9.73 17.76 -17.77
C PRO A 60 -9.57 19.19 -17.27
N GLU A 61 -10.16 19.55 -16.13
CA GLU A 61 -10.03 20.90 -15.56
C GLU A 61 -8.66 21.10 -14.89
N GLU A 62 -8.14 22.33 -14.90
CA GLU A 62 -6.88 22.70 -14.24
C GLU A 62 -7.10 23.05 -12.76
N THR A 63 -7.51 22.05 -11.99
CA THR A 63 -7.77 22.16 -10.54
C THR A 63 -6.48 22.42 -9.74
N GLU A 64 -6.63 22.88 -8.50
CA GLU A 64 -5.49 23.03 -7.59
C GLU A 64 -4.88 21.68 -7.20
N ASP A 65 -5.70 20.63 -7.05
CA ASP A 65 -5.23 19.27 -6.76
C ASP A 65 -4.35 18.74 -7.90
N LEU A 66 -4.76 18.96 -9.16
CA LEU A 66 -3.97 18.55 -10.32
C LEU A 66 -2.61 19.26 -10.34
N LYS A 67 -2.58 20.55 -10.03
CA LYS A 67 -1.31 21.32 -9.96
C LYS A 67 -0.42 20.89 -8.80
N CYS A 68 -1.02 20.51 -7.66
CA CYS A 68 -0.28 20.19 -6.45
C CYS A 68 0.28 18.75 -6.46
N PHE A 69 -0.49 17.80 -6.97
CA PHE A 69 -0.22 16.37 -6.78
C PHE A 69 0.18 15.61 -8.06
N TYR A 70 0.17 16.26 -9.22
CA TYR A 70 0.70 15.70 -10.47
C TYR A 70 2.05 16.34 -10.83
N PRO A 71 3.09 15.55 -11.17
CA PRO A 71 3.13 14.08 -11.17
C PRO A 71 3.22 13.48 -9.76
N THR A 72 2.71 12.26 -9.61
CA THR A 72 2.68 11.55 -8.31
C THR A 72 4.06 10.99 -7.92
N SER A 73 4.30 10.74 -6.63
CA SER A 73 5.62 10.28 -6.18
C SER A 73 5.88 8.79 -6.48
N VAL A 74 4.95 7.91 -6.12
CA VAL A 74 5.14 6.45 -6.19
C VAL A 74 3.84 5.77 -6.63
N LEU A 75 3.92 4.95 -7.68
CA LEU A 75 2.87 4.00 -8.04
C LEU A 75 3.18 2.63 -7.45
N VAL A 76 2.26 2.07 -6.66
CA VAL A 76 2.36 0.71 -6.09
C VAL A 76 1.42 -0.23 -6.83
N THR A 77 1.95 -1.31 -7.41
CA THR A 77 1.13 -2.29 -8.16
C THR A 77 1.81 -3.66 -8.30
N GLY A 78 1.05 -4.68 -8.67
CA GLY A 78 1.57 -5.98 -9.10
C GLY A 78 2.20 -5.95 -10.50
N PHE A 79 3.08 -6.91 -10.77
CA PHE A 79 3.78 -7.03 -12.06
C PHE A 79 2.88 -7.50 -13.21
N ASP A 80 1.73 -8.09 -12.90
CA ASP A 80 0.75 -8.64 -13.84
C ASP A 80 0.07 -7.60 -14.71
N ILE A 81 0.02 -6.34 -14.25
CA ILE A 81 -0.65 -5.24 -14.97
C ILE A 81 0.32 -4.13 -15.42
N ILE A 82 1.62 -4.42 -15.51
CA ILE A 82 2.62 -3.45 -16.00
C ILE A 82 2.27 -2.94 -17.40
N PHE A 83 1.97 -3.84 -18.35
CA PHE A 83 1.64 -3.43 -19.72
C PHE A 83 0.22 -2.91 -19.88
N PHE A 84 -0.73 -3.46 -19.12
CA PHE A 84 -2.13 -3.09 -19.23
C PHE A 84 -2.44 -1.77 -18.54
N TRP A 85 -1.71 -1.41 -17.49
CA TRP A 85 -1.99 -0.22 -16.68
C TRP A 85 -0.82 0.75 -16.61
N VAL A 86 0.34 0.33 -16.09
CA VAL A 86 1.49 1.23 -15.85
C VAL A 86 1.94 1.88 -17.15
N ALA A 87 2.19 1.09 -18.19
CA ALA A 87 2.60 1.59 -19.49
C ALA A 87 1.55 2.51 -20.12
N ARG A 88 0.26 2.17 -20.00
CA ARG A 88 -0.82 2.99 -20.54
C ARG A 88 -0.96 4.32 -19.82
N MET A 89 -0.80 4.35 -18.48
CA MET A 89 -0.75 5.60 -17.72
C MET A 89 0.40 6.49 -18.18
N ILE A 90 1.59 5.92 -18.40
CA ILE A 90 2.74 6.68 -18.94
C ILE A 90 2.40 7.25 -20.31
N MET A 91 1.83 6.45 -21.22
CA MET A 91 1.43 6.92 -22.55
C MET A 91 0.41 8.07 -22.48
N MET A 92 -0.62 7.93 -21.64
CA MET A 92 -1.67 8.95 -21.51
C MET A 92 -1.16 10.21 -20.81
N GLY A 93 -0.31 10.08 -19.78
CA GLY A 93 0.35 11.22 -19.12
C GLY A 93 1.23 12.01 -20.09
N LEU A 94 2.07 11.32 -20.87
CA LEU A 94 2.87 11.97 -21.91
C LEU A 94 2.00 12.61 -22.99
N LYS A 95 0.88 11.99 -23.37
CA LYS A 95 -0.02 12.50 -24.41
C LYS A 95 -0.80 13.73 -23.96
N PHE A 96 -1.38 13.73 -22.76
CA PHE A 96 -2.32 14.74 -22.30
C PHE A 96 -1.72 15.78 -21.35
N ARG A 97 -0.63 15.44 -20.65
CA ARG A 97 0.06 16.33 -19.69
C ARG A 97 1.50 16.66 -20.08
N GLY A 98 2.09 15.93 -21.04
CA GLY A 98 3.45 16.18 -21.51
C GLY A 98 4.56 15.68 -20.59
N GLU A 99 4.23 14.97 -19.51
CA GLU A 99 5.19 14.43 -18.55
C GLU A 99 4.76 13.06 -18.01
N VAL A 100 5.69 12.33 -17.40
CA VAL A 100 5.44 11.00 -16.83
C VAL A 100 4.62 11.14 -15.54
N PRO A 101 3.53 10.37 -15.35
CA PRO A 101 2.58 10.57 -14.25
C PRO A 101 3.07 10.19 -12.85
N PHE A 102 4.20 9.48 -12.75
CA PHE A 102 4.80 9.07 -11.48
C PHE A 102 6.32 8.99 -11.58
N ASN A 103 7.01 9.37 -10.50
CA ASN A 103 8.47 9.37 -10.45
C ASN A 103 9.06 7.97 -10.20
N GLN A 104 8.36 7.14 -9.42
CA GLN A 104 8.79 5.80 -9.06
C GLN A 104 7.65 4.79 -9.19
N VAL A 105 8.00 3.55 -9.54
CA VAL A 105 7.05 2.42 -9.57
C VAL A 105 7.57 1.33 -8.66
N TYR A 106 6.83 1.04 -7.60
CA TYR A 106 7.09 -0.08 -6.70
C TYR A 106 6.24 -1.28 -7.12
N ILE A 107 6.91 -2.35 -7.54
CA ILE A 107 6.26 -3.58 -7.99
C ILE A 107 6.22 -4.58 -6.84
N ASN A 108 5.03 -4.80 -6.27
CA ASN A 108 4.86 -5.76 -5.19
C ASN A 108 4.64 -7.19 -5.72
N PRO A 109 5.04 -8.21 -4.94
CA PRO A 109 4.77 -9.61 -5.30
C PRO A 109 3.27 -9.91 -5.31
N LEU A 110 2.86 -10.93 -6.07
CA LEU A 110 1.50 -11.47 -6.03
C LEU A 110 1.38 -12.56 -4.95
N ILE A 111 0.20 -12.66 -4.34
CA ILE A 111 -0.04 -13.63 -3.28
C ILE A 111 -0.44 -14.98 -3.90
N ARG A 112 0.15 -16.05 -3.37
CA ARG A 112 -0.19 -17.45 -3.65
C ARG A 112 -0.57 -18.16 -2.35
N ASP A 113 -1.22 -19.31 -2.48
CA ASP A 113 -1.47 -20.17 -1.33
C ASP A 113 -0.16 -20.75 -0.74
N ALA A 114 -0.29 -21.50 0.35
CA ALA A 114 0.85 -22.09 1.07
C ALA A 114 1.66 -23.06 0.19
N GLU A 115 1.01 -23.73 -0.77
CA GLU A 115 1.64 -24.63 -1.73
C GLU A 115 2.18 -23.92 -2.99
N GLY A 116 2.06 -22.59 -3.07
CA GLY A 116 2.56 -21.78 -4.18
C GLY A 116 1.70 -21.86 -5.44
N LYS A 117 0.41 -22.16 -5.33
CA LYS A 117 -0.57 -22.07 -6.43
C LYS A 117 -1.26 -20.72 -6.42
N ILE A 118 -1.71 -20.29 -7.60
CA ILE A 118 -2.53 -19.08 -7.75
C ILE A 118 -3.84 -19.29 -6.97
N MET A 119 -4.16 -18.32 -6.11
CA MET A 119 -5.43 -18.29 -5.39
C MET A 119 -6.57 -17.99 -6.36
N SER A 120 -7.60 -18.83 -6.38
CA SER A 120 -8.81 -18.58 -7.17
C SER A 120 -10.04 -19.17 -6.50
N LYS A 121 -11.18 -18.47 -6.61
CA LYS A 121 -12.45 -18.94 -6.03
C LYS A 121 -12.81 -20.35 -6.49
N SER A 122 -12.53 -20.67 -7.75
CA SER A 122 -12.76 -22.00 -8.34
C SER A 122 -11.94 -23.13 -7.71
N LYS A 123 -10.76 -22.82 -7.15
CA LYS A 123 -9.89 -23.80 -6.49
C LYS A 123 -10.15 -23.91 -4.99
N GLY A 124 -10.98 -23.03 -4.43
CA GLY A 124 -11.29 -23.01 -3.00
C GLY A 124 -10.10 -22.64 -2.10
N ASN A 125 -9.00 -22.16 -2.66
CA ASN A 125 -7.75 -21.82 -1.95
C ASN A 125 -7.60 -20.31 -1.71
N VAL A 126 -8.71 -19.56 -1.73
CA VAL A 126 -8.70 -18.12 -1.46
C VAL A 126 -8.77 -17.89 0.03
N ILE A 127 -7.80 -17.15 0.55
CA ILE A 127 -7.83 -16.64 1.91
C ILE A 127 -8.57 -15.30 1.88
N ASP A 128 -9.74 -15.22 2.50
CA ASP A 128 -10.47 -13.96 2.64
C ASP A 128 -9.76 -13.09 3.69
N PRO A 129 -9.28 -11.88 3.33
CA PRO A 129 -8.62 -11.00 4.28
C PRO A 129 -9.50 -10.61 5.45
N LEU A 130 -10.82 -10.52 5.28
CA LEU A 130 -11.73 -10.14 6.38
C LEU A 130 -11.81 -11.25 7.42
N THR A 131 -11.93 -12.50 7.00
CA THR A 131 -11.91 -13.67 7.91
C THR A 131 -10.60 -13.73 8.69
N ILE A 132 -9.47 -13.48 8.02
CA ILE A 132 -8.15 -13.43 8.69
C ILE A 132 -8.06 -12.27 9.69
N ILE A 133 -8.61 -11.10 9.35
CA ILE A 133 -8.62 -9.94 10.24
C ILE A 133 -9.47 -10.23 11.48
N GLU A 134 -10.62 -10.86 11.33
CA GLU A 134 -11.48 -11.24 12.45
C GLU A 134 -10.80 -12.24 13.38
N GLU A 135 -10.06 -13.21 12.84
CA GLU A 135 -9.42 -14.25 13.64
C GLU A 135 -8.07 -13.82 14.26
N TYR A 136 -7.24 -13.11 13.50
CA TYR A 136 -5.84 -12.82 13.86
C TYR A 136 -5.54 -11.34 14.07
N GLY A 137 -6.40 -10.43 13.61
CA GLY A 137 -6.22 -8.99 13.66
C GLY A 137 -5.56 -8.40 12.41
N SER A 138 -5.91 -7.14 12.11
CA SER A 138 -5.39 -6.40 10.96
C SER A 138 -3.87 -6.22 10.99
N ASP A 139 -3.30 -5.94 12.17
CA ASP A 139 -1.86 -5.77 12.32
C ASP A 139 -1.09 -7.05 12.01
N ALA A 140 -1.61 -8.20 12.43
CA ALA A 140 -0.99 -9.50 12.15
C ALA A 140 -0.96 -9.77 10.64
N LEU A 141 -2.05 -9.51 9.92
CA LEU A 141 -2.08 -9.66 8.47
C LEU A 141 -1.12 -8.69 7.78
N ARG A 142 -1.16 -7.39 8.15
CA ARG A 142 -0.32 -6.35 7.55
C ARG A 142 1.16 -6.67 7.71
N ILE A 143 1.63 -6.92 8.94
CA ILE A 143 3.05 -7.20 9.18
C ILE A 143 3.47 -8.51 8.51
N THR A 144 2.59 -9.51 8.42
CA THR A 144 2.87 -10.75 7.68
C THR A 144 3.14 -10.43 6.21
N LEU A 145 2.22 -9.73 5.55
CA LEU A 145 2.37 -9.38 4.13
C LEU A 145 3.62 -8.52 3.90
N THR A 146 3.85 -7.51 4.74
CA THR A 146 5.04 -6.65 4.68
C THR A 146 6.32 -7.45 4.85
N SER A 147 6.41 -8.35 5.83
CA SER A 147 7.60 -9.17 6.08
C SER A 147 7.96 -10.10 4.92
N LEU A 148 6.96 -10.44 4.09
CA LEU A 148 7.10 -11.35 2.97
C LEU A 148 7.40 -10.64 1.65
N THR A 149 7.48 -9.31 1.60
CA THR A 149 7.83 -8.57 0.37
C THR A 149 9.31 -8.69 -0.03
N ILE A 150 10.06 -9.63 0.56
CA ILE A 150 11.46 -9.90 0.21
C ILE A 150 11.52 -10.33 -1.27
N GLN A 151 12.51 -9.81 -2.02
CA GLN A 151 12.62 -9.90 -3.48
C GLN A 151 12.16 -11.26 -4.05
N GLY A 152 11.02 -11.22 -4.75
CA GLY A 152 10.42 -12.35 -5.43
C GLY A 152 9.10 -11.94 -6.09
N ASN A 153 8.69 -12.64 -7.15
CA ASN A 153 7.41 -12.33 -7.82
C ASN A 153 6.21 -12.80 -7.00
N PHE A 154 6.38 -13.73 -6.07
CA PHE A 154 5.28 -14.35 -5.35
C PHE A 154 5.53 -14.47 -3.85
N ILE A 155 4.47 -14.30 -3.07
CA ILE A 155 4.42 -14.57 -1.64
C ILE A 155 3.56 -15.82 -1.41
N CYS A 156 4.11 -16.87 -0.81
CA CYS A 156 3.32 -18.00 -0.33
C CYS A 156 2.77 -17.65 1.05
N LEU A 157 1.48 -17.31 1.11
CA LEU A 157 0.81 -16.95 2.35
C LEU A 157 0.27 -18.22 3.03
N SER A 158 0.60 -18.39 4.30
CA SER A 158 0.04 -19.45 5.15
C SER A 158 -0.52 -18.86 6.44
N GLU A 159 -1.59 -19.46 6.94
CA GLU A 159 -2.19 -19.11 8.23
C GLU A 159 -1.20 -19.27 9.38
N GLU A 160 -0.30 -20.26 9.30
CA GLU A 160 0.77 -20.44 10.30
C GLU A 160 1.66 -19.22 10.42
N ARG A 161 2.05 -18.59 9.30
CA ARG A 161 2.84 -17.35 9.32
C ARG A 161 2.05 -16.19 9.94
N ILE A 162 0.78 -16.06 9.58
CA ILE A 162 -0.11 -15.04 10.15
C ILE A 162 -0.24 -15.22 11.66
N LYS A 163 -0.43 -16.45 12.12
CA LYS A 163 -0.48 -16.81 13.55
C LYS A 163 0.83 -16.47 14.26
N GLY A 164 1.98 -16.71 13.64
CA GLY A 164 3.29 -16.29 14.14
C GLY A 164 3.35 -14.79 14.40
N PHE A 165 2.91 -13.97 13.45
CA PHE A 165 2.87 -12.52 13.62
C PHE A 165 1.77 -12.01 14.54
N ARG A 166 0.66 -12.73 14.70
CA ARG A 166 -0.32 -12.48 15.76
C ARG A 166 0.27 -12.70 17.16
N ASN A 167 1.18 -13.67 17.31
CA ASN A 167 1.91 -13.83 18.57
C ASN A 167 2.89 -12.68 18.81
N PHE A 168 3.48 -12.13 17.74
CA PHE A 168 4.32 -10.93 17.83
C PHE A 168 3.56 -9.68 18.25
N THR A 169 2.39 -9.41 17.67
CA THR A 169 1.56 -8.29 18.12
C THR A 169 1.15 -8.46 19.59
N ASN A 170 0.83 -9.69 20.01
CA ASN A 170 0.57 -9.98 21.42
C ASN A 170 1.81 -9.79 22.33
N LYS A 171 3.02 -10.10 21.84
CA LYS A 171 4.28 -9.84 22.56
C LYS A 171 4.48 -8.33 22.78
N ILE A 172 4.20 -7.50 21.77
CA ILE A 172 4.22 -6.02 21.88
C ILE A 172 3.22 -5.55 22.95
N TRP A 173 2.00 -6.10 22.95
CA TRP A 173 1.01 -5.80 23.98
C TRP A 173 1.50 -6.18 25.38
N ASN A 174 2.04 -7.39 25.55
CA ASN A 174 2.52 -7.88 26.84
C ASN A 174 3.65 -7.00 27.40
N VAL A 175 4.61 -6.59 26.57
CA VAL A 175 5.70 -5.72 27.03
C VAL A 175 5.21 -4.30 27.33
N SER A 176 4.28 -3.78 26.53
CA SER A 176 3.66 -2.46 26.79
C SER A 176 2.90 -2.46 28.11
N ARG A 177 2.10 -3.51 28.35
CA ARG A 177 1.37 -3.71 29.61
C ARG A 177 2.33 -3.82 30.79
N PHE A 178 3.42 -4.58 30.65
CA PHE A 178 4.47 -4.65 31.68
C PHE A 178 5.01 -3.27 32.03
N SER A 179 5.34 -2.45 31.03
CA SER A 179 5.83 -1.08 31.26
C SER A 179 4.78 -0.21 31.95
N ILE A 180 3.54 -0.19 31.46
CA ILE A 180 2.45 0.61 32.06
C ILE A 180 2.22 0.23 33.52
N MET A 181 2.25 -1.06 33.86
CA MET A 181 2.03 -1.54 35.23
C MET A 181 3.17 -1.21 36.20
N ASN A 182 4.38 -0.93 35.69
CA ASN A 182 5.55 -0.63 36.51
C ASN A 182 5.98 0.84 36.44
N LEU A 183 5.27 1.66 35.66
CA LEU A 183 5.53 3.09 35.49
C LEU A 183 4.33 3.95 35.91
N THR A 184 3.49 3.46 36.84
CA THR A 184 2.26 4.15 37.26
C THR A 184 2.51 5.49 37.95
N ASP A 185 3.65 5.63 38.61
CA ASP A 185 4.15 6.82 39.32
C ASP A 185 5.25 7.55 38.54
N PHE A 186 5.53 7.10 37.32
CA PHE A 186 6.54 7.70 36.46
C PHE A 186 6.03 9.02 35.86
N ASP A 187 6.78 10.09 36.11
CA ASP A 187 6.49 11.42 35.61
C ASP A 187 7.67 11.92 34.78
N ILE A 188 7.47 11.97 33.46
CA ILE A 188 8.52 12.35 32.51
C ILE A 188 9.01 13.78 32.73
N ASP A 189 8.14 14.68 33.21
CA ASP A 189 8.46 16.09 33.41
C ASP A 189 9.36 16.31 34.64
N LYS A 190 9.40 15.33 35.55
CA LYS A 190 10.30 15.32 36.71
C LYS A 190 11.68 14.73 36.41
N ILE A 191 11.91 14.21 35.20
CA ILE A 191 13.18 13.62 34.83
C ILE A 191 14.13 14.67 34.26
N GLU A 192 15.19 14.95 35.01
CA GLU A 192 16.36 15.66 34.50
C GLU A 192 17.26 14.69 33.73
N LYS A 193 17.18 14.73 32.39
CA LYS A 193 17.90 13.80 31.50
C LYS A 193 19.41 13.80 31.73
N GLU A 194 19.98 14.95 32.05
CA GLU A 194 21.42 15.14 32.32
C GLU A 194 21.88 14.44 33.60
N LYS A 195 20.95 14.18 34.54
CA LYS A 195 21.22 13.50 35.81
C LYS A 195 20.97 11.99 35.76
N LEU A 196 20.47 11.45 34.64
CA LEU A 196 20.20 10.03 34.49
C LEU A 196 21.50 9.20 34.54
N LYS A 197 21.67 8.44 35.62
CA LYS A 197 22.75 7.46 35.75
C LYS A 197 22.40 6.17 35.02
N MET A 198 22.63 6.15 33.72
CA MET A 198 22.41 4.96 32.89
C MET A 198 23.43 3.85 33.20
N THR A 199 22.93 2.65 33.44
CA THR A 199 23.74 1.45 33.54
C THR A 199 24.24 1.00 32.17
N LEU A 200 25.18 0.05 32.13
CA LEU A 200 25.69 -0.50 30.87
C LEU A 200 24.55 -1.10 30.02
N VAL A 201 23.60 -1.78 30.66
CA VAL A 201 22.43 -2.38 29.99
C VAL A 201 21.53 -1.31 29.36
N ASP A 202 21.30 -0.19 30.05
CA ASP A 202 20.49 0.91 29.53
C ASP A 202 21.17 1.57 28.32
N LYS A 203 22.49 1.79 28.40
CA LYS A 203 23.27 2.32 27.27
C LYS A 203 23.27 1.36 26.08
N TRP A 204 23.39 0.06 26.33
CA TRP A 204 23.38 -0.97 25.30
C TRP A 204 22.06 -1.01 24.54
N ILE A 205 20.91 -1.04 25.22
CA ILE A 205 19.61 -1.11 24.53
C ILE A 205 19.34 0.17 23.73
N ILE A 206 19.73 1.34 24.23
CA ILE A 206 19.59 2.62 23.50
C ILE A 206 20.49 2.61 22.25
N SER A 207 21.72 2.09 22.36
CA SER A 207 22.59 1.92 21.20
C SER A 207 21.96 1.00 20.16
N LYS A 208 21.36 -0.12 20.58
CA LYS A 208 20.67 -1.06 19.69
C LYS A 208 19.43 -0.45 19.06
N LEU A 209 18.64 0.31 19.82
CA LEU A 209 17.50 1.04 19.30
C LEU A 209 17.91 2.04 18.21
N ASN A 210 18.95 2.84 18.45
CA ASN A 210 19.46 3.79 17.47
C ASN A 210 19.98 3.11 16.19
N GLU A 211 20.65 1.96 16.33
CA GLU A 211 21.08 1.13 15.20
C GLU A 211 19.87 0.64 14.38
N THR A 212 18.84 0.13 15.05
CA THR A 212 17.60 -0.35 14.43
C THR A 212 16.85 0.79 13.74
N ILE A 213 16.71 1.96 14.38
CA ILE A 213 16.04 3.13 13.79
C ILE A 213 16.76 3.56 12.51
N LYS A 214 18.09 3.64 12.54
CA LYS A 214 18.88 4.02 11.37
C LYS A 214 18.65 3.05 10.21
N LYS A 215 18.82 1.76 10.45
CA LYS A 215 18.67 0.70 9.43
C LYS A 215 17.24 0.59 8.92
N SER A 216 16.23 0.67 9.79
CA SER A 216 14.83 0.62 9.35
C SER A 216 14.46 1.82 8.50
N THR A 217 14.96 3.01 8.85
CA THR A 217 14.79 4.23 8.04
C THR A 217 15.44 4.08 6.66
N GLU A 218 16.67 3.57 6.59
CA GLU A 218 17.35 3.26 5.33
C GLU A 218 16.54 2.29 4.47
N TYR A 219 16.05 1.20 5.05
CA TYR A 219 15.21 0.23 4.34
C TYR A 219 13.88 0.82 3.84
N LEU A 220 13.21 1.65 4.65
CA LEU A 220 11.97 2.31 4.24
C LEU A 220 12.20 3.29 3.07
N ASN A 221 13.29 4.05 3.10
CA ASN A 221 13.66 4.96 2.01
C ASN A 221 14.00 4.22 0.70
N GLU A 222 14.49 2.98 0.81
CA GLU A 222 14.81 2.11 -0.33
C GLU A 222 13.67 1.17 -0.73
N TYR A 223 12.45 1.34 -0.18
CA TYR A 223 11.29 0.47 -0.42
C TYR A 223 11.51 -1.01 -0.03
N LYS A 224 12.46 -1.28 0.87
CA LYS A 224 12.81 -2.60 1.43
C LYS A 224 11.96 -2.92 2.67
N TYR A 225 10.65 -2.97 2.47
CA TYR A 225 9.70 -3.09 3.58
C TYR A 225 9.83 -4.40 4.37
N GLY A 226 10.19 -5.51 3.70
CA GLY A 226 10.39 -6.80 4.35
C GLY A 226 11.59 -6.79 5.29
N GLU A 227 12.67 -6.16 4.88
CA GLU A 227 13.89 -5.96 5.66
C GLU A 227 13.64 -5.03 6.85
N ALA A 228 12.87 -3.95 6.65
CA ALA A 228 12.44 -3.07 7.73
C ALA A 228 11.59 -3.83 8.78
N ALA A 229 10.61 -4.63 8.33
CA ALA A 229 9.79 -5.44 9.24
C ALA A 229 10.63 -6.44 10.02
N LYS A 230 11.59 -7.10 9.36
CA LYS A 230 12.48 -8.09 9.98
C LYS A 230 13.33 -7.48 11.09
N ILE A 231 14.00 -6.35 10.84
CA ILE A 231 14.88 -5.76 11.87
C ILE A 231 14.09 -5.20 13.06
N ILE A 232 12.88 -4.67 12.82
CA ILE A 232 11.97 -4.23 13.88
C ILE A 232 11.54 -5.43 14.74
N TYR A 233 11.18 -6.55 14.11
CA TYR A 233 10.86 -7.79 14.81
C TYR A 233 12.04 -8.28 15.66
N GLU A 234 13.23 -8.37 15.07
CA GLU A 234 14.44 -8.87 15.75
C GLU A 234 14.81 -7.99 16.96
N PHE A 235 14.80 -6.66 16.82
CA PHE A 235 15.04 -5.76 17.93
C PHE A 235 13.98 -5.93 19.04
N THR A 236 12.70 -5.90 18.67
CA THR A 236 11.61 -5.93 19.64
C THR A 236 11.59 -7.24 20.42
N TRP A 237 11.71 -8.37 19.72
CA TRP A 237 11.63 -9.67 20.34
C TRP A 237 12.94 -10.05 21.02
N ASN A 238 14.03 -10.10 20.26
CA ASN A 238 15.27 -10.73 20.71
C ASN A 238 16.09 -9.81 21.62
N GLU A 239 16.10 -8.50 21.36
CA GLU A 239 16.92 -7.55 22.13
C GLU A 239 16.14 -6.92 23.28
N PHE A 240 14.96 -6.37 22.98
CA PHE A 240 14.18 -5.64 23.98
C PHE A 240 13.45 -6.58 24.93
N CYS A 241 12.64 -7.50 24.41
CA CYS A 241 11.85 -8.36 25.27
C CYS A 241 12.66 -9.45 25.97
N ASP A 242 13.49 -10.20 25.23
CA ASP A 242 14.16 -11.37 25.79
C ASP A 242 15.35 -11.01 26.70
N TRP A 243 15.95 -9.83 26.52
CA TRP A 243 17.06 -9.35 27.35
C TRP A 243 16.73 -8.13 28.19
N TYR A 244 16.43 -6.98 27.57
CA TYR A 244 16.34 -5.72 28.32
C TYR A 244 15.23 -5.75 29.37
N ILE A 245 14.05 -6.25 29.02
CA ILE A 245 12.94 -6.40 29.98
C ILE A 245 13.32 -7.36 31.11
N GLU A 246 13.94 -8.49 30.82
CA GLU A 246 14.38 -9.43 31.86
C GLU A 246 15.43 -8.81 32.80
N PHE A 247 16.38 -8.04 32.28
CA PHE A 247 17.34 -7.29 33.09
C PHE A 247 16.71 -6.16 33.91
N SER A 248 15.59 -5.60 33.46
CA SER A 248 14.88 -4.52 34.16
C SER A 248 14.08 -5.02 35.37
N LYS A 249 13.60 -6.27 35.34
CA LYS A 249 12.71 -6.84 36.39
C LYS A 249 13.30 -6.77 37.81
N PRO A 250 14.56 -7.16 38.08
CA PRO A 250 15.10 -7.09 39.44
C PRO A 250 15.07 -5.67 40.03
N LYS A 251 15.39 -4.64 39.23
CA LYS A 251 15.35 -3.24 39.68
C LYS A 251 13.90 -2.82 40.00
N LEU A 252 12.97 -3.10 39.09
CA LEU A 252 11.56 -2.72 39.23
C LEU A 252 10.83 -3.46 40.36
N TYR A 253 11.29 -4.66 40.74
CA TYR A 253 10.67 -5.45 41.81
C TYR A 253 11.37 -5.33 43.16
N GLN A 254 12.64 -4.91 43.22
CA GLN A 254 13.34 -4.64 44.48
C GLN A 254 13.02 -3.24 45.05
N GLU A 255 12.50 -2.32 44.23
CA GLU A 255 12.11 -0.96 44.65
C GLU A 255 10.62 -0.85 45.09
N LYS A 256 9.92 -1.98 45.26
CA LYS A 256 8.60 -2.07 45.93
C LYS A 256 8.75 -2.70 47.31
#